data_AF-A0A969F6C8-F1
#
_entry.id   AF-A0A969F6C8-F1
#
_cell.length_a   1.000
_cell.length_b   1.000
_cell.length_c   1.000
_cell.angle_alpha   90.00
_cell.angle_beta   90.00
_cell.angle_gamma   90.00
#
_symmetry.space_group_name_H-M   'P 1'
#
loop_
_entity.id
_entity.type
_entity.pdbx_description
1 polymer ?
#
loop_
_entity_poly.entity_id
_entity_poly.type
_entity_poly.pdbx_seq_one_letter_code
_entity_poly.pdbx_strand_id
1 'polypeptide(L)'
;MKISTVYACVGLISETIASLPLVIYQWLENEEGRQRARNHPLYSVLHDQPNDSQTAFEFVQMLEAHALLRGSGYAYIRGGARGFADQLIPIHPDQVQKERLSNGRFRYVVTDERGRRPVNAEDILRWEACRWMA
;
A
#
# COMPACT_ATOMS: atom_id res chain seq x y z
N MET A 1 -5.75 -4.90 -20.79
CA MET A 1 -7.02 -5.63 -20.53
C MET A 1 -7.82 -5.72 -21.82
N LYS A 2 -8.50 -6.85 -22.08
CA LYS A 2 -9.28 -7.05 -23.33
C LYS A 2 -10.78 -6.74 -23.18
N ILE A 3 -11.29 -6.56 -21.96
CA ILE A 3 -12.71 -6.33 -21.67
C ILE A 3 -12.88 -4.92 -21.10
N SER A 4 -13.53 -4.03 -21.85
CA SER A 4 -13.75 -2.62 -21.48
C SER A 4 -14.59 -2.46 -20.21
N THR A 5 -15.59 -3.31 -20.00
CA THR A 5 -16.46 -3.27 -18.82
C THR A 5 -15.68 -3.47 -17.53
N VAL A 6 -14.77 -4.45 -17.48
CA VAL A 6 -13.94 -4.70 -16.29
C VAL A 6 -13.02 -3.50 -16.03
N TYR A 7 -12.50 -2.87 -17.08
CA TYR A 7 -11.64 -1.70 -16.95
C TYR A 7 -12.39 -0.52 -16.34
N ALA A 8 -13.60 -0.26 -16.82
CA ALA A 8 -14.45 0.80 -16.28
C ALA A 8 -14.83 0.56 -14.81
N CYS A 9 -15.22 -0.67 -14.45
CA CYS A 9 -15.58 -0.98 -13.06
C CYS A 9 -14.39 -0.88 -12.11
N VAL A 10 -13.23 -1.42 -12.49
CA VAL A 10 -12.02 -1.34 -11.66
C VAL A 10 -11.55 0.10 -11.53
N GLY A 11 -11.57 0.88 -12.62
CA GLY A 11 -11.25 2.30 -12.60
C GLY A 11 -12.15 3.07 -11.64
N LEU A 12 -13.47 2.91 -11.78
CA LEU A 12 -14.44 3.59 -10.92
C LEU A 12 -14.24 3.30 -9.43
N ILE A 13 -14.06 2.03 -9.05
CA ILE A 13 -13.85 1.65 -7.64
C ILE A 13 -12.52 2.20 -7.14
N SER A 14 -11.44 2.04 -7.92
CA SER A 14 -10.10 2.44 -7.50
C SER A 14 -9.99 3.96 -7.36
N GLU A 15 -10.56 4.74 -8.28
CA GLU A 15 -10.63 6.20 -8.21
C GLU A 15 -11.46 6.67 -7.01
N THR A 16 -12.60 6.02 -6.76
CA THR A 16 -13.46 6.34 -5.61
C THR A 16 -12.71 6.13 -4.29
N ILE A 17 -12.02 5.00 -4.13
CA ILE A 17 -11.22 4.72 -2.93
C ILE A 17 -10.04 5.68 -2.81
N ALA A 18 -9.34 5.96 -3.91
CA ALA A 18 -8.23 6.90 -3.94
C ALA A 18 -8.62 8.35 -3.60
N SER A 19 -9.87 8.73 -3.86
CA SER A 19 -10.39 10.06 -3.50
C SER A 19 -10.48 10.29 -1.98
N LEU A 20 -10.40 9.21 -1.18
CA LEU A 20 -10.43 9.28 0.28
C LEU A 20 -9.01 9.50 0.82
N PRO A 21 -8.70 10.68 1.39
CA PRO A 21 -7.37 10.96 1.90
C PRO A 21 -7.06 10.11 3.14
N LEU A 22 -5.88 9.50 3.15
CA LEU A 22 -5.35 8.77 4.31
C LEU A 22 -4.78 9.76 5.33
N VAL A 23 -5.64 10.26 6.22
CA VAL A 23 -5.28 11.26 7.23
C VAL A 23 -4.89 10.58 8.54
N ILE A 24 -3.69 10.89 9.05
CA ILE A 24 -3.25 10.42 10.37
C ILE A 24 -3.82 11.33 11.46
N TYR A 25 -4.36 10.70 12.51
CA TYR A 25 -4.85 11.37 13.71
C TYR A 25 -4.03 10.93 14.92
N GLN A 26 -3.78 11.85 15.84
CA GLN A 26 -3.23 11.58 17.17
C GLN A 26 -4.29 11.85 18.24
N TRP A 27 -4.27 11.05 19.30
CA TRP A 27 -5.08 11.28 20.48
C TRP A 27 -4.51 12.46 21.28
N LEU A 28 -5.40 13.28 21.83
CA LEU A 28 -5.02 14.33 22.77
C LEU A 28 -4.80 13.68 24.14
N GLU A 29 -3.67 13.98 24.79
CA GLU A 29 -3.25 13.31 26.04
C GLU A 29 -4.25 13.52 27.20
N ASN A 30 -5.10 14.56 27.13
CA ASN A 30 -5.93 15.00 28.24
C ASN A 30 -7.44 15.18 27.90
N GLU A 31 -7.91 14.78 26.71
CA GLU A 31 -9.32 14.93 26.32
C GLU A 31 -9.83 13.75 25.46
N GLU A 32 -11.14 13.52 25.47
CA GLU A 32 -11.85 12.71 24.46
C GLU A 32 -11.81 13.43 23.09
N GLY A 33 -10.63 13.50 22.48
CA GLY A 33 -10.43 14.25 21.25
C GLY A 33 -9.33 13.66 20.38
N ARG A 34 -9.48 13.82 19.06
CA ARG A 34 -8.49 13.45 18.05
C ARG A 34 -8.15 14.66 17.20
N GLN A 35 -6.86 14.90 16.98
CA GLN A 35 -6.39 15.95 16.08
C GLN A 35 -5.56 15.37 14.94
N ARG A 36 -5.51 16.07 13.79
CA ARG A 36 -4.68 15.64 12.65
C ARG A 36 -3.20 15.75 13.02
N ALA A 37 -2.48 14.66 12.89
CA ALA A 37 -1.06 14.56 13.23
C ALA A 37 -0.17 15.05 12.07
N ARG A 38 -0.30 16.32 11.67
CA ARG A 38 0.44 16.89 10.52
C ARG A 38 1.97 16.84 10.70
N ASN A 39 2.44 16.86 11.94
CA ASN A 39 3.87 16.80 12.26
C ASN A 39 4.41 15.36 12.26
N HIS A 40 3.55 14.34 12.08
CA HIS A 40 3.98 12.95 12.06
C HIS A 40 4.72 12.66 10.73
N PRO A 41 5.89 12.01 10.73
CA PRO A 41 6.66 11.76 9.52
C PRO A 41 5.87 11.06 8.40
N LEU A 42 5.01 10.10 8.78
CA LEU A 42 4.14 9.37 7.86
C LEU A 42 3.00 10.21 7.27
N TYR A 43 2.68 11.38 7.82
CA TYR A 43 1.56 12.18 7.34
C TYR A 43 1.77 12.55 5.87
N SER A 44 2.96 13.09 5.56
CA SER A 44 3.32 13.45 4.19
C SER A 44 3.36 12.26 3.22
N VAL A 45 3.82 11.10 3.69
CA VAL A 45 3.93 9.87 2.87
C VAL A 45 2.56 9.32 2.52
N LEU A 46 1.61 9.32 3.45
CA LEU A 46 0.27 8.76 3.22
C LEU A 46 -0.71 9.77 2.61
N HIS A 47 -0.54 11.06 2.88
CA HIS A 47 -1.48 12.10 2.46
C HIS A 47 -1.06 12.80 1.16
N ASP A 48 0.23 13.10 0.99
CA ASP A 48 0.70 13.95 -0.11
C ASP A 48 1.36 13.11 -1.21
N GLN A 49 2.48 12.48 -0.87
CA GLN A 49 3.36 11.85 -1.85
C GLN A 49 4.10 10.64 -1.23
N PRO A 50 3.65 9.41 -1.53
CA PRO A 50 4.24 8.19 -0.98
C PRO A 50 5.62 7.88 -1.56
N ASN A 51 5.90 8.32 -2.79
CA ASN A 51 7.18 8.12 -3.46
C ASN A 51 7.44 9.24 -4.48
N ASP A 52 8.67 9.35 -4.95
CA ASP A 52 9.09 10.43 -5.85
C ASP A 52 8.38 10.41 -7.22
N SER A 53 7.69 9.31 -7.55
CA SER A 53 7.07 9.08 -8.86
C SER A 53 5.57 9.33 -8.91
N GLN A 54 4.86 9.29 -7.77
CA GLN A 54 3.40 9.26 -7.72
C GLN A 54 2.84 10.04 -6.54
N THR A 55 1.68 10.65 -6.74
CA THR A 55 0.86 11.24 -5.67
C THR A 55 0.20 10.16 -4.80
N ALA A 56 -0.26 10.52 -3.60
CA ALA A 56 -1.01 9.60 -2.73
C ALA A 56 -2.26 9.03 -3.41
N PHE A 57 -2.94 9.85 -4.21
CA PHE A 57 -4.10 9.43 -5.00
C PHE A 57 -3.72 8.32 -6.00
N GLU A 58 -2.72 8.55 -6.84
CA GLU A 58 -2.29 7.58 -7.86
C GLU A 58 -1.79 6.27 -7.22
N PHE A 59 -1.12 6.37 -6.08
CA PHE A 59 -0.64 5.20 -5.34
C PHE A 59 -1.78 4.34 -4.79
N VAL A 60 -2.76 4.95 -4.10
CA VAL A 60 -3.92 4.22 -3.58
C VAL A 60 -4.74 3.64 -4.73
N GLN A 61 -4.94 4.41 -5.81
CA GLN A 61 -5.65 3.92 -7.00
C GLN A 61 -4.95 2.69 -7.59
N MET A 62 -3.62 2.73 -7.72
CA MET A 62 -2.84 1.61 -8.23
C MET A 62 -2.92 0.38 -7.32
N LEU A 63 -2.80 0.56 -6.00
CA LEU A 63 -2.86 -0.54 -5.04
C LEU A 63 -4.26 -1.18 -4.99
N GLU A 64 -5.32 -0.39 -5.07
CA GLU A 64 -6.69 -0.90 -5.13
C GLU A 64 -6.92 -1.66 -6.45
N ALA A 65 -6.47 -1.11 -7.58
CA ALA A 65 -6.55 -1.80 -8.87
C ALA A 65 -5.79 -3.14 -8.84
N HIS A 66 -4.60 -3.18 -8.23
CA HIS A 66 -3.85 -4.41 -8.02
C HIS A 66 -4.63 -5.40 -7.15
N ALA A 67 -5.24 -4.94 -6.06
CA ALA A 67 -6.02 -5.79 -5.18
C ALA A 67 -7.27 -6.37 -5.87
N LEU A 68 -7.98 -5.57 -6.66
CA LEU A 68 -9.15 -6.02 -7.43
C LEU A 68 -8.79 -7.02 -8.53
N LEU A 69 -7.63 -6.84 -9.20
CA LEU A 69 -7.23 -7.67 -10.34
C LEU A 69 -6.40 -8.91 -9.98
N ARG A 70 -5.70 -8.88 -8.84
CA ARG A 70 -4.72 -9.91 -8.42
C ARG A 70 -4.89 -10.36 -6.97
N GLY A 71 -5.87 -9.83 -6.24
CA GLY A 71 -6.20 -10.18 -4.86
C GLY A 71 -5.46 -9.37 -3.81
N SER A 72 -4.30 -8.79 -4.11
CA SER A 72 -3.60 -7.86 -3.22
C SER A 72 -2.71 -6.88 -4.00
N GLY A 73 -2.62 -5.65 -3.51
CA GLY A 73 -1.58 -4.69 -3.88
C GLY A 73 -0.39 -4.82 -2.93
N TYR A 74 0.81 -4.52 -3.43
CA TYR A 74 2.04 -4.60 -2.66
C TYR A 74 2.88 -3.34 -2.84
N ALA A 75 3.53 -2.91 -1.77
CA ALA A 75 4.56 -1.87 -1.82
C ALA A 75 5.69 -2.19 -0.83
N TYR A 76 6.92 -1.84 -1.20
CA TYR A 76 8.04 -1.81 -0.26
C TYR A 76 7.90 -0.64 0.69
N ILE A 77 8.15 -0.90 1.96
CA ILE A 77 8.36 0.14 2.96
C ILE A 77 9.85 0.43 2.98
N ARG A 78 10.24 1.64 2.55
CA ARG A 78 11.64 2.06 2.51
C ARG A 78 11.85 3.15 3.55
N GLY A 79 12.79 2.91 4.46
CA GLY A 79 13.27 3.93 5.39
C GLY A 79 14.16 4.97 4.70
N GLY A 80 14.25 6.15 5.31
CA GLY A 80 14.98 7.29 4.76
C GLY A 80 15.14 8.40 5.80
N ALA A 81 15.36 9.63 5.32
CA ALA A 81 15.67 10.76 6.20
C ALA A 81 14.54 11.11 7.18
N ARG A 82 13.28 10.82 6.84
CA ARG A 82 12.12 11.06 7.73
C ARG A 82 11.84 9.92 8.71
N GLY A 83 12.57 8.79 8.63
CA GLY A 83 12.46 7.67 9.56
C GLY A 83 12.28 6.31 8.90
N PHE A 84 11.62 5.39 9.62
CA PHE A 84 11.53 3.98 9.23
C PHE A 84 10.70 3.72 7.96
N ALA A 85 9.77 4.60 7.61
CA ALA A 85 8.94 4.52 6.42
C ALA A 85 8.87 5.90 5.76
N ASP A 86 9.87 6.19 4.96
CA ASP A 86 10.07 7.44 4.24
C ASP A 86 9.48 7.38 2.83
N GLN A 87 9.48 6.21 2.20
CA GLN A 87 8.89 6.00 0.88
C GLN A 87 8.13 4.67 0.81
N LEU A 88 7.03 4.65 0.06
CA LEU A 88 6.28 3.47 -0.31
C LEU A 88 6.41 3.22 -1.81
N ILE A 89 7.17 2.18 -2.17
CA ILE A 89 7.47 1.87 -3.58
C ILE A 89 6.55 0.73 -4.04
N PRO A 90 5.61 0.96 -4.98
CA PRO A 90 4.70 -0.09 -5.43
C PRO A 90 5.46 -1.23 -6.12
N ILE A 91 4.95 -2.44 -5.96
CA ILE A 91 5.47 -3.66 -6.58
C ILE A 91 4.34 -4.27 -7.40
N HIS A 92 4.68 -4.72 -8.61
CA HIS A 92 3.69 -5.43 -9.43
C HIS A 92 3.32 -6.76 -8.74
N PRO A 93 2.03 -7.09 -8.55
CA PRO A 93 1.63 -8.30 -7.80
C PRO A 93 2.18 -9.60 -8.38
N ASP A 94 2.31 -9.69 -9.70
CA ASP A 94 2.84 -10.88 -10.38
C ASP A 94 4.33 -11.13 -10.06
N GLN A 95 5.04 -10.15 -9.48
CA GLN A 95 6.42 -10.30 -9.01
C GLN A 95 6.52 -10.79 -7.56
N VAL A 96 5.41 -10.86 -6.82
CA VAL A 96 5.39 -11.16 -5.39
C VAL A 96 4.83 -12.55 -5.14
N GLN A 97 5.62 -13.39 -4.49
CA GLN A 97 5.19 -14.70 -4.00
C GLN A 97 5.19 -14.74 -2.48
N LYS A 98 4.06 -15.12 -1.87
CA LYS A 98 3.97 -15.32 -0.42
C LYS A 98 4.35 -16.75 -0.06
N GLU A 99 5.36 -16.91 0.77
CA GLU A 99 5.86 -18.20 1.23
C GLU A 99 5.66 -18.34 2.75
N ARG A 100 5.26 -19.54 3.19
CA ARG A 100 5.14 -19.87 4.61
C ARG A 100 6.43 -20.59 5.04
N LEU A 101 7.10 -20.03 6.04
CA LEU A 101 8.31 -20.60 6.61
C LEU A 101 7.95 -21.74 7.58
N SER A 102 8.92 -22.61 7.86
CA SER A 102 8.78 -23.76 8.77
C SER A 102 8.41 -23.35 10.21
N ASN A 103 8.78 -22.15 10.62
CA ASN A 103 8.41 -21.55 11.91
C ASN A 103 6.99 -20.95 11.95
N GLY A 104 6.21 -21.12 10.88
CA GLY A 104 4.84 -20.60 10.77
C GLY A 104 4.72 -19.13 10.38
N ARG A 105 5.83 -18.37 10.29
CA ARG A 105 5.84 -16.99 9.80
C ARG A 105 5.72 -16.95 8.28
N PHE A 106 5.25 -15.82 7.75
CA PHE A 106 5.24 -15.56 6.32
C PHE A 106 6.44 -14.72 5.91
N ARG A 107 6.94 -14.99 4.70
CA ARG A 107 7.93 -14.20 3.98
C ARG A 107 7.39 -13.94 2.58
N TYR A 108 7.81 -12.83 1.98
CA TYR A 108 7.55 -12.58 0.58
C TYR A 108 8.83 -12.78 -0.22
N VAL A 109 8.71 -13.29 -1.43
CA VAL A 109 9.80 -13.36 -2.40
C VAL A 109 9.40 -12.47 -3.55
N VAL A 110 10.19 -11.43 -3.79
CA VAL A 110 9.97 -10.50 -4.90
C VAL A 110 10.96 -10.82 -6.01
N THR A 111 10.46 -10.92 -7.24
CA THR A 111 11.27 -11.20 -8.42
C THR A 111 11.44 -9.91 -9.21
N ASP A 112 12.66 -9.37 -9.22
CA ASP A 112 13.03 -8.20 -10.02
C ASP A 112 14.07 -8.59 -11.09
N GLU A 113 14.56 -7.60 -11.85
CA GLU A 113 15.60 -7.80 -12.87
C GLU A 113 16.92 -8.39 -12.31
N ARG A 114 17.14 -8.25 -11.00
CA ARG A 114 18.32 -8.76 -10.30
C ARG A 114 18.06 -10.14 -9.68
N GLY A 115 16.88 -10.71 -9.89
CA GLY A 115 16.50 -12.07 -9.51
C GLY A 115 15.50 -12.13 -8.36
N ARG A 116 15.39 -13.32 -7.75
CA ARG A 116 14.47 -13.58 -6.64
C ARG A 116 15.09 -13.10 -5.34
N ARG A 117 14.42 -12.18 -4.65
CA ARG A 117 14.88 -11.60 -3.38
C ARG A 117 13.88 -11.91 -2.26
N PRO A 118 14.30 -12.56 -1.18
CA PRO A 118 13.46 -12.73 0.00
C PRO A 118 13.34 -11.40 0.73
N VAL A 119 12.12 -11.02 1.10
CA VAL A 119 11.77 -9.78 1.79
C VAL A 119 10.92 -10.12 3.01
N ASN A 120 11.25 -9.52 4.15
CA ASN A 120 10.51 -9.76 5.37
C ASN A 120 9.10 -9.15 5.29
N ALA A 121 8.15 -9.72 6.02
CA ALA A 121 6.78 -9.22 6.04
C ALA A 121 6.65 -7.81 6.66
N GLU A 122 7.64 -7.38 7.45
CA GLU A 122 7.68 -6.04 8.06
C GLU A 122 8.07 -4.93 7.09
N ASP A 123 8.78 -5.28 6.01
CA ASP A 123 9.26 -4.34 4.98
C ASP A 123 8.30 -4.25 3.78
N ILE A 124 7.15 -4.94 3.84
CA ILE A 124 6.13 -4.95 2.78
C ILE A 124 4.80 -4.48 3.33
N LEU A 125 4.28 -3.44 2.71
CA LEU A 125 2.88 -3.07 2.79
C LEU A 125 2.08 -4.00 1.88
N ARG A 126 1.12 -4.73 2.45
CA ARG A 126 0.13 -5.50 1.71
C ARG A 126 -1.24 -4.82 1.80
N TRP A 127 -1.77 -4.45 0.64
CA TRP A 127 -3.09 -3.85 0.49
C TRP A 127 -4.09 -4.92 0.05
N GLU A 128 -5.14 -5.15 0.84
CA GLU A 128 -6.19 -6.10 0.52
C GLU A 128 -7.50 -5.33 0.30
N ALA A 129 -8.12 -5.54 -0.86
CA ALA A 129 -9.45 -5.00 -1.13
C ALA A 129 -10.44 -5.61 -0.15
N CYS A 130 -11.44 -4.82 0.25
CA CYS A 130 -12.45 -5.25 1.21
C CYS A 130 -13.25 -6.43 0.63
N ARG A 131 -13.01 -7.63 1.15
CA ARG A 131 -13.81 -8.82 0.85
C ARG A 131 -15.11 -8.74 1.61
N TRP A 132 -16.09 -8.06 1.04
CA TRP A 132 -17.48 -8.27 1.43
C TRP A 132 -17.88 -9.66 0.91
N MET A 133 -18.24 -10.57 1.80
CA MET A 133 -18.55 -12.01 1.59
C MET A 133 -17.37 -12.98 1.79
N ALA A 134 -17.27 -13.49 3.02
CA ALA A 134 -17.00 -14.90 3.30
C ALA A 134 -18.06 -15.37 4.31
#